data_AF-A0AAW0QWR4-F1
#
_entry.id   AF-A0AAW0QWR4-F1
#
_cell.length_a   1.000
_cell.length_b   1.000
_cell.length_c   1.000
_cell.angle_alpha   90.00
_cell.angle_beta   90.00
_cell.angle_gamma   90.00
#
_symmetry.space_group_name_H-M   'P 1'
#
loop_
_entity.id
_entity.type
_entity.pdbx_description
1 polymer ?
#
loop_
_entity_poly.entity_id
_entity_poly.type
_entity_poly.pdbx_seq_one_letter_code
_entity_poly.pdbx_strand_id
1 'polypeptide(L)'
;MAANVTLPEALPPLPTYELTEVSSLIPGVDDFYVSLMAPVVAYWIVSGIFHFIDVFDLFPQYRLHTPAEITSRNRASRYEVFRDVILQQIIQMGVGAVLAFLDPLSTGARRSMMSQSGRRA
;
A
#
# COMPACT_ATOMS: atom_id res chain seq x y z
N MET A 1 63.36 -0.94 -6.49
CA MET A 1 62.33 -1.26 -5.47
C MET A 1 61.01 -1.37 -6.19
N ALA A 2 60.50 -2.59 -6.41
CA ALA A 2 59.24 -2.81 -7.13
C ALA A 2 58.07 -2.70 -6.13
N ALA A 3 57.09 -1.85 -6.43
CA ALA A 3 55.88 -1.71 -5.63
C ALA A 3 54.94 -2.90 -5.89
N ASN A 4 54.73 -3.72 -4.86
CA ASN A 4 53.77 -4.83 -4.90
C ASN A 4 52.37 -4.28 -4.59
N VAL A 5 51.68 -3.77 -5.60
CA VAL A 5 50.27 -3.34 -5.47
C VAL A 5 49.39 -4.59 -5.62
N THR A 6 49.09 -5.24 -4.51
CA THR A 6 47.99 -6.22 -4.45
C THR A 6 46.67 -5.46 -4.51
N LEU A 7 46.20 -5.16 -5.72
CA LEU A 7 44.78 -4.90 -5.93
C LEU A 7 44.04 -6.16 -5.48
N PRO A 8 43.02 -6.09 -4.61
CA PRO A 8 42.22 -7.27 -4.31
C PRO A 8 41.69 -7.81 -5.64
N GLU A 9 41.97 -9.09 -5.87
CA GLU A 9 41.44 -9.93 -6.96
C GLU A 9 40.04 -9.43 -7.34
N ALA A 10 39.90 -8.96 -8.58
CA ALA A 10 38.74 -8.24 -9.08
C ALA A 10 37.42 -8.84 -8.56
N LEU A 11 36.60 -8.02 -7.89
CA LEU A 11 35.28 -8.42 -7.44
C LEU A 11 34.53 -9.12 -8.59
N PRO A 12 33.84 -10.26 -8.33
CA PRO A 12 33.10 -10.95 -9.37
C PRO A 12 32.12 -9.95 -10.03
N PRO A 13 31.96 -10.00 -11.36
CA PRO A 13 31.09 -9.07 -12.06
C PRO A 13 29.69 -9.16 -11.46
N LEU A 14 29.09 -8.00 -11.19
CA LEU A 14 27.73 -7.95 -10.67
C LEU A 14 26.80 -8.70 -11.62
N PRO A 15 25.85 -9.49 -11.09
CA PRO A 15 24.90 -10.19 -11.92
C PRO A 15 24.14 -9.20 -12.79
N THR A 16 24.02 -9.50 -14.08
CA THR A 16 23.26 -8.67 -15.02
C THR A 16 21.79 -8.69 -14.64
N TYR A 17 21.19 -7.53 -14.70
CA TYR A 17 19.86 -7.30 -14.20
C TYR A 17 19.02 -6.66 -15.29
N GLU A 18 17.88 -7.28 -15.57
CA GLU A 18 16.97 -6.80 -16.60
C GLU A 18 15.82 -6.09 -15.90
N LEU A 19 15.54 -4.87 -16.35
CA LEU A 19 14.34 -4.13 -15.98
C LEU A 19 13.16 -4.79 -16.69
N THR A 20 12.24 -5.33 -15.91
CA THR A 20 10.99 -5.93 -16.39
C THR A 20 9.82 -5.19 -15.76
N GLU A 21 8.71 -5.03 -16.45
CA GLU A 21 7.49 -4.52 -15.81
C GLU A 21 7.08 -5.46 -14.67
N VAL A 22 6.69 -4.89 -13.53
CA VAL A 22 6.15 -5.68 -12.40
C VAL A 22 4.80 -6.26 -12.83
N SER A 23 4.56 -7.53 -12.47
CA SER A 23 3.25 -8.16 -12.68
C SER A 23 2.19 -7.48 -11.82
N SER A 24 1.05 -7.16 -12.41
CA SER A 24 -0.12 -6.61 -11.69
C SER A 24 -0.56 -7.53 -10.56
N LEU A 25 -1.01 -6.93 -9.44
CA LEU A 25 -1.52 -7.64 -8.26
C LEU A 25 -2.81 -8.40 -8.56
N ILE A 26 -3.69 -7.81 -9.38
CA ILE A 26 -4.95 -8.41 -9.81
C ILE A 26 -4.92 -8.55 -11.33
N PRO A 27 -5.05 -9.77 -11.89
CA PRO A 27 -5.08 -9.96 -13.33
C PRO A 27 -6.17 -9.13 -13.99
N GLY A 28 -5.77 -8.26 -14.94
CA GLY A 28 -6.71 -7.42 -15.70
C GLY A 28 -7.11 -6.10 -15.03
N VAL A 29 -6.57 -5.76 -13.87
CA VAL A 29 -6.76 -4.46 -13.22
C VAL A 29 -5.40 -3.78 -13.05
N ASP A 30 -5.31 -2.52 -13.46
CA ASP A 30 -4.12 -1.71 -13.22
C ASP A 30 -3.93 -1.48 -11.71
N ASP A 31 -2.72 -1.73 -11.22
CA ASP A 31 -2.33 -1.52 -9.82
C ASP A 31 -2.55 -0.07 -9.38
N PHE A 32 -2.57 0.87 -10.33
CA PHE A 32 -2.98 2.25 -10.10
C PHE A 32 -4.37 2.35 -9.45
N TYR A 33 -5.39 1.73 -10.05
CA TYR A 33 -6.76 1.81 -9.52
C TYR A 33 -6.88 1.07 -8.19
N VAL A 34 -6.16 -0.06 -8.05
CA VAL A 34 -6.11 -0.83 -6.81
C VAL A 34 -5.53 0.02 -5.68
N SER A 35 -4.43 0.72 -5.93
CA SER A 35 -3.78 1.63 -5.00
C SER A 35 -4.71 2.76 -4.53
N LEU A 36 -5.43 3.40 -5.45
CA LEU A 36 -6.34 4.50 -5.11
C LEU A 36 -7.59 4.01 -4.34
N MET A 37 -8.16 2.87 -4.71
CA MET A 37 -9.44 2.37 -4.20
C MET A 37 -9.31 1.56 -2.92
N ALA A 38 -8.21 0.84 -2.71
CA ALA A 38 -7.99 0.00 -1.53
C ALA A 38 -8.29 0.71 -0.19
N PRO A 39 -7.72 1.90 0.10
CA PRO A 39 -8.01 2.62 1.35
C PRO A 39 -9.48 3.04 1.50
N VAL A 40 -10.16 3.40 0.39
CA VAL A 40 -11.59 3.75 0.39
C VAL A 40 -12.43 2.54 0.76
N VAL A 41 -12.20 1.42 0.07
CA VAL A 41 -12.92 0.17 0.31
C VAL A 41 -12.67 -0.33 1.73
N ALA A 42 -11.42 -0.29 2.21
CA ALA A 42 -11.08 -0.67 3.57
C ALA A 42 -11.83 0.16 4.62
N TYR A 43 -11.92 1.49 4.43
CA TYR A 43 -12.70 2.36 5.31
C TYR A 43 -14.16 1.92 5.40
N TRP A 44 -14.81 1.68 4.26
CA TRP A 44 -16.22 1.30 4.22
C TRP A 44 -16.49 -0.09 4.80
N ILE A 45 -15.58 -1.05 4.58
CA ILE A 45 -15.66 -2.38 5.19
C ILE A 45 -15.61 -2.26 6.71
N VAL A 46 -14.60 -1.58 7.25
CA VAL A 46 -14.43 -1.45 8.71
C VAL A 46 -15.59 -0.65 9.31
N SER A 47 -15.98 0.46 8.69
CA SER A 47 -17.14 1.27 9.10
C SER A 47 -18.43 0.42 9.11
N GLY A 48 -18.66 -0.39 8.08
CA GLY A 48 -19.79 -1.30 7.98
C GLY A 48 -19.80 -2.36 9.08
N ILE A 49 -18.63 -2.93 9.42
CA ILE A 49 -18.51 -3.89 10.54
C ILE A 49 -18.89 -3.22 11.86
N PHE A 50 -18.34 -2.04 12.16
CA PHE A 50 -18.69 -1.32 13.38
C PHE A 50 -20.17 -0.92 13.41
N HIS A 51 -20.73 -0.49 12.28
CA HIS A 51 -22.14 -0.17 12.18
C HIS A 51 -23.03 -1.39 12.40
N PHE A 52 -22.67 -2.54 11.83
CA PHE A 52 -23.36 -3.80 12.02
C PHE A 52 -23.35 -4.21 13.50
N ILE A 53 -22.18 -4.17 14.15
CA ILE A 53 -22.04 -4.46 15.58
C ILE A 53 -22.91 -3.54 16.44
N ASP A 54 -22.95 -2.24 16.11
CA ASP A 54 -23.74 -1.24 16.84
C ASP A 54 -25.26 -1.41 16.64
N VAL A 55 -25.71 -1.71 15.42
CA VAL A 55 -27.14 -1.88 15.10
C VAL A 55 -27.72 -3.16 15.70
N PHE A 56 -26.96 -4.27 15.68
CA PHE A 56 -27.40 -5.54 16.24
C PHE A 56 -27.11 -5.67 17.74
N ASP A 57 -26.51 -4.65 18.35
CA ASP A 57 -26.13 -4.60 19.77
C ASP A 57 -25.49 -5.92 20.24
N LEU A 58 -24.51 -6.43 19.48
CA LEU A 58 -23.95 -7.78 19.68
C LEU A 58 -23.17 -7.93 21.00
N PHE A 59 -22.72 -6.83 21.59
CA PHE A 59 -21.83 -6.80 22.75
C PHE A 59 -22.30 -5.83 23.85
N PRO A 60 -23.56 -5.95 24.35
CA PRO A 60 -24.11 -4.98 25.29
C PRO A 60 -23.40 -5.05 26.66
N GLN A 61 -22.95 -6.25 27.04
CA GLN A 61 -22.22 -6.54 28.28
C GLN A 61 -20.82 -5.89 28.39
N TYR A 62 -20.26 -5.42 27.27
CA TYR A 62 -18.94 -4.79 27.23
C TYR A 62 -19.01 -3.25 27.13
N ARG A 63 -20.22 -2.65 27.17
CA ARG A 63 -20.38 -1.19 27.17
C ARG A 63 -19.99 -0.60 28.52
N LEU A 64 -18.98 0.28 28.51
CA LEU A 64 -18.51 1.03 29.69
C LEU A 64 -19.42 2.22 30.04
N HIS A 65 -20.15 2.77 29.07
CA HIS A 65 -21.00 3.95 29.22
C HIS A 65 -22.38 3.75 28.60
N THR A 66 -23.38 4.46 29.13
CA THR A 66 -24.74 4.44 28.57
C THR A 66 -24.79 5.15 27.21
N PRO A 67 -25.65 4.72 26.27
CA PRO A 67 -25.74 5.33 24.94
C PRO A 67 -26.07 6.84 24.95
N ALA A 68 -26.80 7.30 25.98
CA ALA A 68 -27.08 8.73 26.19
C ALA A 68 -25.82 9.54 26.55
N GLU A 69 -24.91 8.97 27.35
CA GLU A 69 -23.64 9.60 27.71
C GLU A 69 -22.67 9.66 26.53
N ILE A 70 -22.60 8.61 25.71
CA ILE A 70 -21.76 8.61 24.50
C ILE A 70 -22.24 9.68 23.50
N THR A 71 -23.57 9.80 23.33
CA THR A 71 -24.16 10.79 22.41
C THR A 71 -23.93 12.22 22.89
N SER A 72 -23.99 12.49 24.20
CA SER A 72 -23.74 13.85 24.72
C SER A 72 -22.27 14.27 24.63
N ARG A 73 -21.35 13.31 24.68
CA ARG A 73 -19.91 13.56 24.51
C ARG A 73 -19.48 13.66 23.06
N ASN A 74 -20.28 13.16 22.12
CA ASN A 74 -19.97 13.26 20.70
C ASN A 74 -20.17 14.71 20.24
N ARG A 75 -19.05 15.40 20.01
CA ARG A 75 -19.05 16.80 19.56
C ARG A 75 -19.35 16.95 18.08
N ALA A 76 -19.17 15.90 17.29
CA ALA A 76 -19.38 15.93 15.85
C ALA A 76 -20.64 15.14 15.48
N SER A 77 -21.49 15.74 14.67
CA SER A 77 -22.64 15.05 14.10
C SER A 77 -22.18 13.99 13.09
N ARG A 78 -23.01 12.95 12.90
CA ARG A 78 -22.75 11.91 11.89
C ARG A 78 -22.60 12.50 10.48
N TYR A 79 -23.33 13.57 10.20
CA TYR A 79 -23.26 14.26 8.91
C TYR A 79 -21.94 15.01 8.71
N GLU A 80 -21.43 15.70 9.74
CA GLU A 80 -20.12 16.34 9.68
C GLU A 80 -19.00 15.32 9.44
N VAL A 81 -19.03 14.21 10.19
CA VAL A 81 -18.05 13.12 10.00
C VAL A 81 -18.14 12.55 8.59
N PHE A 82 -19.34 12.30 8.07
CA PHE A 82 -19.53 11.79 6.71
C PHE A 82 -18.99 12.77 5.66
N ARG A 83 -19.31 14.07 5.77
CA ARG A 83 -18.80 15.10 4.86
C ARG A 83 -17.28 15.13 4.87
N ASP A 84 -16.68 15.12 6.06
CA ASP A 84 -15.24 15.19 6.22
C ASP A 84 -14.54 13.95 5.64
N VAL A 85 -15.14 12.76 5.78
CA VAL A 85 -14.64 11.53 5.17
C VAL A 85 -14.69 11.59 3.64
N ILE A 86 -15.79 12.06 3.05
CA ILE A 86 -15.89 12.20 1.59
C ILE A 86 -14.86 13.21 1.08
N LEU A 87 -14.69 14.35 1.75
CA LEU A 87 -13.68 15.34 1.39
C LEU A 87 -12.27 14.75 1.46
N GLN A 88 -11.96 14.03 2.54
CA GLN A 88 -10.67 13.36 2.71
C GLN A 88 -10.41 12.34 1.61
N GLN A 89 -11.40 11.53 1.22
CA GLN A 89 -11.25 10.55 0.14
C GLN A 89 -11.05 11.21 -1.22
N ILE A 90 -11.72 12.33 -1.50
CA ILE A 90 -11.49 13.12 -2.72
C ILE A 90 -10.05 13.63 -2.75
N ILE A 91 -9.57 14.22 -1.66
CA ILE A 91 -8.19 14.70 -1.55
C ILE A 91 -7.20 13.54 -1.69
N GLN A 92 -7.45 12.40 -1.02
CA GLN A 92 -6.62 11.20 -1.10
C GLN A 92 -6.52 10.67 -2.54
N MET A 93 -7.64 10.57 -3.25
CA MET A 93 -7.65 10.14 -4.66
C MET A 93 -6.89 11.14 -5.54
N GLY A 94 -7.08 12.43 -5.32
CA GLY A 94 -6.37 13.48 -6.06
C GLY A 94 -4.86 13.42 -5.85
N VAL A 95 -4.42 13.35 -4.59
CA VAL A 95 -2.98 13.23 -4.24
C VAL A 95 -2.41 11.92 -4.77
N GLY A 96 -3.12 10.80 -4.60
CA GLY A 96 -2.70 9.50 -5.12
C GLY A 96 -2.55 9.50 -6.65
N ALA A 97 -3.48 10.12 -7.37
CA ALA A 97 -3.40 10.28 -8.82
C ALA A 97 -2.19 11.13 -9.26
N VAL A 98 -1.94 12.25 -8.56
CA VAL A 98 -0.77 13.10 -8.83
C VAL A 98 0.53 12.34 -8.59
N LEU A 99 0.66 11.62 -7.48
CA LEU A 99 1.85 10.83 -7.18
C LEU A 99 2.07 9.74 -8.23
N ALA A 100 1.03 9.02 -8.62
CA ALA A 100 1.12 7.99 -9.64
C ALA A 100 1.52 8.54 -11.03
N PHE A 101 1.15 9.78 -11.35
CA PHE A 101 1.59 10.42 -12.59
C PHE A 101 3.06 10.85 -12.54
N LEU A 102 3.56 11.20 -11.36
CA LEU A 102 4.97 11.60 -11.16
C LEU A 102 5.91 10.39 -11.06
N ASP A 103 5.39 9.25 -10.62
CA ASP A 103 6.17 8.03 -10.50
C ASP A 103 6.39 7.37 -11.88
N PRO A 104 7.62 6.97 -12.22
CA PRO A 104 7.86 6.16 -13.41
C PRO A 104 7.19 4.78 -13.24
N LEU A 105 6.82 4.15 -14.37
CA LEU A 105 6.24 2.80 -14.40
C LEU A 105 6.98 1.89 -13.42
N SER A 106 6.22 1.19 -12.58
CA SER A 106 6.74 0.28 -11.55
C SER A 106 7.60 -0.80 -12.20
N THR A 107 8.91 -0.53 -12.27
CA THR A 107 9.84 -1.39 -12.96
C THR A 107 10.43 -2.36 -11.96
N GLY A 108 10.09 -3.61 -12.20
CA GLY A 108 10.53 -4.76 -11.48
C GLY A 108 11.92 -5.14 -11.94
N ALA A 109 12.57 -5.75 -11.01
CA ALA A 109 13.99 -5.79 -10.99
C ALA A 109 14.25 -7.32 -11.05
N ARG A 110 14.64 -7.89 -12.20
CA ARG A 110 14.79 -9.35 -12.36
C ARG A 110 16.23 -9.74 -12.67
N ARG A 111 16.79 -10.61 -11.82
CA ARG A 111 18.13 -11.19 -12.03
C ARG A 111 18.10 -12.10 -13.27
N SER A 112 18.84 -11.73 -14.31
CA SER A 112 19.04 -12.58 -15.48
C SER A 112 19.97 -13.72 -15.09
N MET A 113 19.43 -14.94 -15.00
CA MET A 113 20.21 -16.15 -14.70
C MET A 113 21.02 -16.64 -15.92
N MET A 114 21.08 -15.87 -17.00
CA MET A 114 21.50 -16.34 -18.33
C MET A 114 23.02 -16.43 -18.56
N SER A 115 23.87 -16.24 -17.54
CA SER A 115 25.33 -16.31 -17.70
C SER A 115 26.06 -16.89 -16.49
N GLN A 116 25.66 -18.08 -16.04
CA GLN A 116 26.47 -18.88 -15.11
C GLN A 116 26.53 -20.38 -15.45
N SER A 117 26.09 -20.77 -16.66
CA SER A 117 26.14 -22.17 -17.11
C SER A 117 27.34 -22.47 -18.03
N GLY A 118 27.99 -21.45 -18.63
CA GLY A 118 29.08 -21.63 -19.59
C GLY A 118 30.50 -21.70 -19.03
N ARG A 119 30.69 -21.76 -17.69
CA ARG A 119 32.02 -21.70 -17.04
C ARG A 119 32.35 -22.93 -16.19
N ARG A 120 31.70 -24.06 -16.47
CA ARG A 120 32.00 -25.38 -15.92
C ARG A 120 32.15 -26.39 -17.06
N ALA A 121 33.24 -26.29 -17.80
CA ALA A 121 33.82 -27.34 -18.62
C ALA A 121 35.34 -27.22 -18.51
#